data_AF-A0A8T2LJ97-F1
#
_entry.id   AF-A0A8T2LJ97-F1
#
_cell.length_a   1.000
_cell.length_b   1.000
_cell.length_c   1.000
_cell.angle_alpha   90.00
_cell.angle_beta   90.00
_cell.angle_gamma   90.00
#
_symmetry.space_group_name_H-M   'P 1'
#
loop_
_entity.id
_entity.type
_entity.pdbx_description
1 polymer ?
#
loop_
_entity_poly.entity_id
_entity_poly.type
_entity_poly.pdbx_seq_one_letter_code
_entity_poly.pdbx_strand_id
1 'polypeptide(L)'
;GKEEHQSLYILLNVPVSVSCLLLNIFYYFCLIVPQKGTEILKQPLKALLGSLLRCNVFIHISILVMSIISIVVYTMMISVNSSHWLNIFYCFQIIPVQHPYFIWLKKNIRVFIYSFLIINIAVCLLGMNGSIGYILIFFADVNITDWTTVTRFIVSDEAAFCIKLGLYMLSFCVMLGSSCVTVVFLWRHIKNMEKNIGSSCISVQAFLHIICSALVIIDELLVFLLISDFDLNRNILCTVISLYSFATTINLGLSQSVFRQRAVHVWQNCFRPCSSLSVLITAQTSVS
;
A
#
# COMPACT_ATOMS: atom_id res chain seq x y z
N GLY A 1 21.30 25.20 10.45
CA GLY A 1 19.92 25.75 10.35
C GLY A 1 19.17 25.16 9.18
N LYS A 2 18.76 25.98 8.21
CA LYS A 2 17.89 25.57 7.09
C LYS A 2 18.55 24.58 6.11
N GLU A 3 19.86 24.73 5.87
CA GLU A 3 20.64 23.85 4.99
C GLU A 3 20.84 22.43 5.56
N GLU A 4 20.92 22.30 6.89
CA GLU A 4 21.05 21.00 7.55
C GLU A 4 19.76 20.18 7.45
N HIS A 5 18.60 20.83 7.61
CA HIS A 5 17.30 20.17 7.43
C HIS A 5 17.08 19.70 5.98
N GLN A 6 17.57 20.45 4.99
CA GLN A 6 17.47 20.09 3.59
C GLN A 6 18.42 18.94 3.21
N SER A 7 19.64 18.94 3.76
CA SER A 7 20.60 17.85 3.56
C SER A 7 20.12 16.54 4.17
N LEU A 8 19.54 16.58 5.37
CA LEU A 8 18.97 15.41 6.04
C LEU A 8 17.75 14.85 5.28
N TYR A 9 16.91 15.74 4.74
CA TYR A 9 15.78 15.35 3.88
C TYR A 9 16.26 14.59 2.63
N ILE A 10 17.25 15.12 1.91
CA ILE A 10 17.76 14.48 0.69
C ILE A 10 18.41 13.13 1.04
N LEU A 11 19.24 13.11 2.10
CA LEU A 11 19.97 11.91 2.52
C LEU A 11 19.04 10.76 2.90
N LEU A 12 17.88 11.05 3.51
CA LEU A 12 16.93 10.03 3.94
C LEU A 12 15.96 9.64 2.82
N ASN A 13 15.36 10.60 2.13
CA ASN A 13 14.26 10.33 1.21
C ASN A 13 14.71 9.78 -0.14
N VAL A 14 15.90 10.14 -0.61
CA VAL A 14 16.40 9.63 -1.90
C VAL A 14 16.66 8.12 -1.84
N PRO A 15 17.44 7.58 -0.88
CA PRO A 15 17.68 6.13 -0.80
C PRO A 15 16.41 5.33 -0.54
N VAL A 16 15.52 5.84 0.34
CA VAL A 16 14.23 5.21 0.63
C VAL A 16 13.37 5.16 -0.63
N SER A 17 13.27 6.27 -1.37
CA SER A 17 12.48 6.33 -2.60
C SER A 17 13.04 5.44 -3.69
N VAL A 18 14.36 5.41 -3.89
CA VAL A 18 15.01 4.52 -4.87
C VAL A 18 14.77 3.06 -4.51
N SER A 19 14.96 2.69 -3.25
CA SER A 19 14.73 1.32 -2.78
C SER A 19 13.27 0.90 -2.96
N CYS A 20 12.33 1.80 -2.63
CA CYS A 20 10.92 1.54 -2.78
C CYS A 20 10.50 1.41 -4.25
N LEU A 21 11.04 2.24 -5.15
CA LEU A 21 10.80 2.10 -6.59
C LEU A 21 11.26 0.75 -7.11
N LEU A 22 12.48 0.31 -6.75
CA LEU A 22 13.00 -1.00 -7.16
C LEU A 22 12.11 -2.15 -6.66
N LEU A 23 11.69 -2.11 -5.38
CA LEU A 23 10.80 -3.13 -4.81
C LEU A 23 9.43 -3.13 -5.49
N ASN A 24 8.83 -1.97 -5.73
CA ASN A 24 7.52 -1.87 -6.39
C ASN A 24 7.58 -2.33 -7.85
N ILE A 25 8.65 -2.00 -8.59
CA ILE A 25 8.88 -2.50 -9.95
C ILE A 25 8.99 -4.03 -9.94
N PHE A 26 9.74 -4.59 -9.00
CA PHE A 26 9.85 -6.04 -8.82
C PHE A 26 8.48 -6.67 -8.55
N TYR A 27 7.70 -6.14 -7.61
CA TYR A 27 6.34 -6.66 -7.32
C TYR A 27 5.38 -6.51 -8.49
N TYR A 28 5.48 -5.43 -9.25
CA TYR A 28 4.69 -5.23 -10.45
C TYR A 28 5.03 -6.30 -11.51
N PHE A 29 6.32 -6.59 -11.69
CA PHE A 29 6.79 -7.69 -12.52
C PHE A 29 6.26 -9.05 -12.01
N CYS A 30 6.21 -9.27 -10.69
CA CYS A 30 5.59 -10.45 -10.06
C CYS A 30 4.11 -10.61 -10.41
N LEU A 31 3.37 -9.52 -10.51
CA LEU A 31 1.94 -9.56 -10.81
C LEU A 31 1.61 -9.76 -12.29
N ILE A 32 2.46 -9.23 -13.18
CA ILE A 32 2.25 -9.33 -14.63
C ILE A 32 2.63 -10.72 -15.14
N VAL A 33 3.73 -11.27 -14.66
CA VAL A 33 4.29 -12.52 -15.17
C VAL A 33 3.96 -13.67 -14.21
N PRO A 34 2.79 -14.33 -14.36
CA PRO A 34 2.42 -15.44 -13.48
C PRO A 34 3.41 -16.59 -13.62
N GLN A 35 3.80 -17.19 -12.50
CA GLN A 35 4.62 -18.39 -12.51
C GLN A 35 3.74 -19.58 -12.94
N LYS A 36 4.25 -20.43 -13.84
CA LYS A 36 3.53 -21.64 -14.26
C LYS A 36 3.33 -22.52 -13.02
N GLY A 37 2.06 -22.76 -12.64
CA GLY A 37 1.69 -23.64 -11.53
C GLY A 37 1.39 -22.97 -10.18
N THR A 38 1.55 -21.66 -10.03
CA THR A 38 1.07 -20.94 -8.83
C THR A 38 -0.42 -20.61 -8.92
N GLU A 39 -1.12 -20.66 -7.78
CA GLU A 39 -2.54 -20.27 -7.66
C GLU A 39 -2.78 -18.90 -8.32
N ILE A 40 -3.74 -18.87 -9.25
CA ILE A 40 -4.13 -17.64 -9.95
C ILE A 40 -4.71 -16.69 -8.90
N LEU A 41 -3.96 -15.61 -8.59
CA LEU A 41 -4.39 -14.57 -7.67
C LEU A 41 -5.77 -14.06 -8.08
N LYS A 42 -6.71 -14.00 -7.13
CA LYS A 42 -8.09 -13.56 -7.42
C LYS A 42 -8.06 -12.19 -8.11
N GLN A 43 -8.83 -12.05 -9.18
CA GLN A 43 -8.92 -10.82 -9.98
C GLN A 43 -9.08 -9.52 -9.16
N PRO A 44 -9.95 -9.41 -8.12
CA PRO A 44 -10.05 -8.20 -7.30
C PRO A 44 -8.76 -7.90 -6.49
N LEU A 45 -8.07 -8.95 -6.02
CA LEU A 45 -6.82 -8.82 -5.28
C LEU A 45 -5.72 -8.27 -6.18
N LYS A 46 -5.62 -8.75 -7.43
CA LYS A 46 -4.68 -8.23 -8.42
C LYS A 46 -4.95 -6.75 -8.73
N ALA A 47 -6.22 -6.34 -8.81
CA ALA A 47 -6.59 -4.95 -9.07
C ALA A 47 -6.21 -4.03 -7.90
N LEU A 48 -6.53 -4.42 -6.66
CA LEU A 48 -6.17 -3.66 -5.46
C LEU A 48 -4.65 -3.55 -5.28
N LEU A 49 -3.94 -4.68 -5.42
CA LEU A 49 -2.48 -4.70 -5.27
C LEU A 49 -1.80 -3.90 -6.40
N GLY A 50 -2.30 -4.02 -7.63
CA GLY A 50 -1.83 -3.21 -8.75
C GLY A 50 -2.14 -1.72 -8.58
N SER A 51 -3.23 -1.34 -7.91
CA SER A 51 -3.52 0.05 -7.55
C SER A 51 -2.49 0.56 -6.53
N LEU A 52 -2.29 -0.20 -5.45
CA LEU A 52 -1.36 0.12 -4.37
C LEU A 52 0.08 0.32 -4.88
N LEU A 53 0.59 -0.63 -5.68
CA LEU A 53 1.93 -0.54 -6.26
C LEU A 53 2.07 0.66 -7.20
N ARG A 54 1.06 0.94 -8.03
CA ARG A 54 1.09 2.12 -8.93
C ARG A 54 1.10 3.42 -8.13
N CYS A 55 0.30 3.53 -7.08
CA CYS A 55 0.28 4.69 -6.20
C CYS A 55 1.63 4.89 -5.51
N ASN A 56 2.23 3.83 -4.96
CA ASN A 56 3.55 3.91 -4.32
C ASN A 56 4.65 4.36 -5.29
N VAL A 57 4.68 3.82 -6.51
CA VAL A 57 5.61 4.29 -7.56
C VAL A 57 5.40 5.78 -7.85
N PHE A 58 4.14 6.20 -8.03
CA PHE A 58 3.83 7.59 -8.34
C PHE A 58 4.18 8.55 -7.19
N ILE A 59 3.98 8.15 -5.93
CA ILE A 59 4.39 8.89 -4.72
C ILE A 59 5.90 9.12 -4.75
N HIS A 60 6.70 8.06 -4.93
CA HIS A 60 8.16 8.19 -4.89
C HIS A 60 8.72 8.97 -6.08
N ILE A 61 8.14 8.84 -7.27
CA ILE A 61 8.49 9.72 -8.41
C ILE A 61 8.14 11.17 -8.06
N SER A 62 6.96 11.43 -7.50
CA SER A 62 6.52 12.78 -7.14
C SER A 62 7.43 13.42 -6.08
N ILE A 63 7.87 12.64 -5.08
CA ILE A 63 8.80 13.09 -4.03
C ILE A 63 10.18 13.38 -4.61
N LEU A 64 10.72 12.52 -5.49
CA LEU A 64 12.01 12.77 -6.15
C LEU A 64 12.00 13.99 -7.06
N VAL A 65 10.88 14.24 -7.75
CA VAL A 65 10.71 15.39 -8.66
C VAL A 65 10.34 16.67 -7.90
N MET A 66 10.17 16.61 -6.57
CA MET A 66 9.66 17.73 -5.75
C MET A 66 8.32 18.28 -6.29
N SER A 67 7.46 17.37 -6.76
CA SER A 67 6.15 17.70 -7.31
C SER A 67 5.21 18.31 -6.25
N ILE A 68 4.14 18.96 -6.72
CA ILE A 68 3.14 19.61 -5.87
C ILE A 68 2.65 18.64 -4.78
N ILE A 69 2.79 19.04 -3.51
CA ILE A 69 2.50 18.21 -2.33
C ILE A 69 1.06 17.71 -2.31
N SER A 70 0.11 18.51 -2.81
CA SER A 70 -1.28 18.09 -2.97
C SER A 70 -1.39 16.78 -3.77
N ILE A 71 -0.58 16.60 -4.80
CA ILE A 71 -0.52 15.38 -5.62
C ILE A 71 -0.05 14.18 -4.80
N VAL A 72 1.00 14.39 -4.01
CA VAL A 72 1.57 13.37 -3.13
C VAL A 72 0.54 12.93 -2.09
N VAL A 73 -0.13 13.89 -1.44
CA VAL A 73 -1.17 13.64 -0.43
C VAL A 73 -2.35 12.89 -1.03
N TYR A 74 -2.85 13.31 -2.19
CA TYR A 74 -3.99 12.62 -2.81
C TYR A 74 -3.65 11.21 -3.28
N THR A 75 -2.44 10.99 -3.79
CA THR A 75 -1.98 9.64 -4.18
C THR A 75 -1.80 8.75 -2.96
N MET A 76 -1.28 9.30 -1.86
CA MET A 76 -1.14 8.62 -0.58
C MET A 76 -2.49 8.17 -0.03
N MET A 77 -3.52 9.01 -0.06
CA MET A 77 -4.87 8.62 0.38
C MET A 77 -5.42 7.44 -0.44
N ILE A 78 -5.18 7.38 -1.76
CA ILE A 78 -5.58 6.23 -2.57
C ILE A 78 -4.81 4.97 -2.15
N SER A 79 -3.51 5.11 -1.85
CA SER A 79 -2.66 4.03 -1.38
C SER A 79 -3.21 3.43 -0.09
N VAL A 80 -3.47 4.27 0.91
CA VAL A 80 -4.09 3.89 2.20
C VAL A 80 -5.46 3.24 2.00
N ASN A 81 -6.34 3.87 1.22
CA ASN A 81 -7.66 3.29 0.96
C ASN A 81 -7.55 1.94 0.24
N SER A 82 -6.57 1.75 -0.64
CA SER A 82 -6.33 0.44 -1.26
C SER A 82 -5.83 -0.60 -0.24
N SER A 83 -4.97 -0.20 0.72
CA SER A 83 -4.48 -1.07 1.80
C SER A 83 -5.64 -1.54 2.71
N HIS A 84 -6.54 -0.63 3.08
CA HIS A 84 -7.70 -0.92 3.91
C HIS A 84 -8.62 -1.95 3.27
N TRP A 85 -8.90 -1.80 1.97
CA TRP A 85 -9.77 -2.73 1.25
C TRP A 85 -9.11 -4.08 0.96
N LEU A 86 -7.78 -4.13 0.83
CA LEU A 86 -7.03 -5.38 0.83
C LEU A 86 -7.23 -6.12 2.16
N ASN A 87 -7.11 -5.43 3.29
CA ASN A 87 -7.28 -6.02 4.61
C ASN A 87 -8.71 -6.57 4.82
N ILE A 88 -9.73 -5.80 4.43
CA ILE A 88 -11.13 -6.25 4.45
C ILE A 88 -11.32 -7.49 3.57
N PHE A 89 -10.73 -7.51 2.38
CA PHE A 89 -10.81 -8.66 1.49
C PHE A 89 -10.17 -9.91 2.11
N TYR A 90 -9.05 -9.78 2.83
CA TYR A 90 -8.43 -10.89 3.58
C TYR A 90 -9.30 -11.36 4.74
N CYS A 91 -9.87 -10.44 5.50
CA CYS A 91 -10.81 -10.73 6.59
C CYS A 91 -11.94 -11.67 6.13
N PHE A 92 -12.56 -11.38 4.98
CA PHE A 92 -13.61 -12.23 4.39
C PHE A 92 -13.15 -13.60 3.86
N GLN A 93 -11.85 -13.76 3.61
CA GLN A 93 -11.27 -15.05 3.23
C GLN A 93 -11.00 -15.95 4.43
N ILE A 94 -10.49 -15.36 5.51
CA ILE A 94 -10.08 -16.10 6.71
C ILE A 94 -11.31 -16.52 7.52
N ILE A 95 -12.29 -15.64 7.67
CA ILE A 95 -13.42 -15.87 8.58
C ILE A 95 -14.48 -16.75 7.89
N PRO A 96 -14.89 -17.88 8.51
CA PRO A 96 -16.06 -18.63 8.09
C PRO A 96 -17.30 -17.79 8.38
N VAL A 97 -18.00 -17.42 7.31
CA VAL A 97 -19.09 -16.46 7.38
C VAL A 97 -20.39 -17.17 7.78
N GLN A 98 -20.92 -16.85 8.96
CA GLN A 98 -22.13 -17.49 9.51
C GLN A 98 -23.41 -16.67 9.32
N HIS A 99 -23.32 -15.33 9.27
CA HIS A 99 -24.51 -14.48 9.11
C HIS A 99 -24.88 -14.23 7.64
N PRO A 100 -26.18 -14.19 7.30
CA PRO A 100 -26.67 -14.05 5.92
C PRO A 100 -26.21 -12.76 5.24
N TYR A 101 -26.11 -11.66 5.99
CA TYR A 101 -25.58 -10.38 5.49
C TYR A 101 -24.14 -10.48 4.98
N PHE A 102 -23.27 -11.12 5.76
CA PHE A 102 -21.88 -11.30 5.35
C PHE A 102 -21.74 -12.31 4.21
N ILE A 103 -22.63 -13.32 4.11
CA ILE A 103 -22.66 -14.25 2.97
C ILE A 103 -22.97 -13.47 1.69
N TRP A 104 -23.98 -12.60 1.74
CA TRP A 104 -24.33 -11.72 0.63
C TRP A 104 -23.18 -10.77 0.27
N LEU A 105 -22.55 -10.14 1.27
CA LEU A 105 -21.44 -9.22 1.05
C LEU A 105 -20.24 -9.95 0.43
N LYS A 106 -19.88 -11.13 0.95
CA LYS A 106 -18.82 -11.99 0.40
C LYS A 106 -19.07 -12.37 -1.05
N LYS A 107 -20.33 -12.64 -1.43
CA LYS A 107 -20.71 -12.92 -2.83
C LYS A 107 -20.52 -11.70 -3.75
N ASN A 108 -20.79 -10.51 -3.23
CA ASN A 108 -20.77 -9.25 -3.99
C ASN A 108 -19.49 -8.42 -3.79
N ILE A 109 -18.50 -8.91 -3.04
CA ILE A 109 -17.31 -8.14 -2.63
C ILE A 109 -16.52 -7.57 -3.80
N ARG A 110 -16.53 -8.26 -4.95
CA ARG A 110 -15.90 -7.78 -6.19
C ARG A 110 -16.48 -6.45 -6.65
N VAL A 111 -17.80 -6.33 -6.67
CA VAL A 111 -18.49 -5.10 -7.09
C VAL A 111 -18.16 -3.97 -6.14
N PHE A 112 -18.21 -4.23 -4.82
CA PHE A 112 -17.85 -3.23 -3.82
C PHE A 112 -16.41 -2.71 -3.96
N ILE A 113 -15.45 -3.61 -4.15
CA ILE A 113 -14.04 -3.23 -4.34
C ILE A 113 -13.87 -2.35 -5.59
N TYR A 114 -14.47 -2.74 -6.73
CA TYR A 114 -14.34 -1.96 -7.96
C TYR A 114 -15.07 -0.61 -7.87
N SER A 115 -16.30 -0.59 -7.35
CA SER A 115 -17.05 0.65 -7.16
C SER A 115 -16.30 1.61 -6.22
N PHE A 116 -15.77 1.11 -5.12
CA PHE A 116 -14.98 1.92 -4.20
C PHE A 116 -13.70 2.45 -4.87
N LEU A 117 -12.97 1.62 -5.60
CA LEU A 117 -11.76 2.05 -6.32
C LEU A 117 -12.08 3.13 -7.36
N ILE A 118 -13.19 3.01 -8.09
CA ILE A 118 -13.65 4.03 -9.04
C ILE A 118 -13.99 5.34 -8.31
N ILE A 119 -14.73 5.27 -7.19
CA ILE A 119 -15.10 6.44 -6.39
C ILE A 119 -13.84 7.15 -5.87
N ASN A 120 -12.84 6.41 -5.36
CA ASN A 120 -11.59 7.01 -4.89
C ASN A 120 -10.81 7.69 -6.00
N ILE A 121 -10.73 7.07 -7.18
CA ILE A 121 -10.07 7.69 -8.33
C ILE A 121 -10.81 8.96 -8.74
N ALA A 122 -12.14 8.93 -8.84
CA ALA A 122 -12.94 10.09 -9.21
C ALA A 122 -12.77 11.25 -8.21
N VAL A 123 -12.85 10.96 -6.90
CA VAL A 123 -12.68 11.93 -5.83
C VAL A 123 -11.23 12.48 -5.79
N CYS A 124 -10.23 11.65 -6.08
CA CYS A 124 -8.85 12.09 -6.21
C CYS A 124 -8.68 13.05 -7.39
N LEU A 125 -9.11 12.65 -8.59
CA LEU A 125 -9.06 13.49 -9.79
C LEU A 125 -9.79 14.82 -9.60
N LEU A 126 -10.92 14.82 -8.89
CA LEU A 126 -11.67 16.03 -8.58
C LEU A 126 -10.83 17.01 -7.73
N GLY A 127 -10.18 16.56 -6.66
CA GLY A 127 -9.36 17.46 -5.84
C GLY A 127 -8.03 17.84 -6.49
N MET A 128 -7.46 16.96 -7.32
CA MET A 128 -6.31 17.31 -8.16
C MET A 128 -6.64 18.47 -9.11
N ASN A 129 -7.82 18.40 -9.74
CA ASN A 129 -8.31 19.47 -10.60
C ASN A 129 -8.54 20.78 -9.83
N GLY A 130 -9.12 20.71 -8.62
CA GLY A 130 -9.27 21.86 -7.73
C GLY A 130 -7.93 22.52 -7.38
N SER A 131 -6.93 21.71 -7.00
CA SER A 131 -5.58 22.19 -6.69
C SER A 131 -4.88 22.85 -7.88
N ILE A 132 -4.99 22.26 -9.08
CA ILE A 132 -4.41 22.85 -10.30
C ILE A 132 -5.13 24.16 -10.65
N GLY A 133 -6.47 24.19 -10.54
CA GLY A 133 -7.26 25.41 -10.77
C GLY A 133 -6.86 26.54 -9.83
N TYR A 134 -6.66 26.25 -8.54
CA TYR A 134 -6.19 27.23 -7.56
C TYR A 134 -4.81 27.79 -7.91
N ILE A 135 -3.86 26.92 -8.25
CA ILE A 135 -2.50 27.33 -8.66
C ILE A 135 -2.57 28.18 -9.92
N LEU A 136 -3.36 27.80 -10.92
CA LEU A 136 -3.49 28.54 -12.17
C LEU A 136 -4.09 29.93 -11.97
N ILE A 137 -5.11 30.07 -11.11
CA ILE A 137 -5.68 31.37 -10.75
C ILE A 137 -4.64 32.25 -10.03
N PHE A 138 -3.88 31.65 -9.09
CA PHE A 138 -2.86 32.35 -8.34
C PHE A 138 -1.73 32.87 -9.22
N PHE A 139 -1.28 32.10 -10.22
CA PHE A 139 -0.20 32.50 -11.13
C PHE A 139 -0.64 33.40 -12.27
N ALA A 140 -1.91 33.33 -12.69
CA ALA A 140 -2.39 34.08 -13.84
C ALA A 140 -2.62 35.58 -13.55
N ASP A 141 -2.42 36.04 -12.29
CA ASP A 141 -2.55 37.45 -11.87
C ASP A 141 -3.83 38.10 -12.42
N VAL A 142 -4.88 37.28 -12.56
CA VAL A 142 -6.11 37.69 -13.22
C VAL A 142 -6.73 38.73 -12.30
N ASN A 143 -6.78 39.98 -12.76
CA ASN A 143 -7.45 41.08 -12.07
C ASN A 143 -8.80 40.59 -11.56
N ILE A 144 -8.88 40.24 -10.26
CA ILE A 144 -10.01 39.51 -9.67
C ILE A 144 -11.16 40.51 -9.54
N THR A 145 -11.89 40.72 -10.63
CA THR A 145 -13.17 41.43 -10.57
C THR A 145 -14.31 40.49 -10.18
N ASP A 146 -14.12 39.17 -10.28
CA ASP A 146 -15.16 38.17 -10.01
C ASP A 146 -14.82 37.25 -8.82
N TRP A 147 -14.98 37.79 -7.62
CA TRP A 147 -14.86 37.07 -6.33
C TRP A 147 -15.76 35.83 -6.25
N THR A 148 -16.85 35.78 -7.02
CA THR A 148 -17.79 34.64 -7.01
C THR A 148 -17.18 33.36 -7.56
N THR A 149 -16.21 33.47 -8.46
CA THR A 149 -15.54 32.32 -9.09
C THR A 149 -14.49 31.74 -8.13
N VAL A 150 -13.73 32.59 -7.44
CA VAL A 150 -12.76 32.18 -6.40
C VAL A 150 -13.45 31.48 -5.22
N THR A 151 -14.55 32.05 -4.72
CA THR A 151 -15.33 31.44 -3.62
C THR A 151 -15.89 30.08 -4.00
N ARG A 152 -16.34 29.88 -5.25
CA ARG A 152 -16.80 28.57 -5.74
C ARG A 152 -15.67 27.53 -5.76
N PHE A 153 -14.46 27.91 -6.14
CA PHE A 153 -13.31 27.00 -6.09
C PHE A 153 -12.91 26.63 -4.65
N ILE A 154 -12.90 27.59 -3.72
CA ILE A 154 -12.58 27.34 -2.30
C ILE A 154 -13.63 26.42 -1.66
N VAL A 155 -14.91 26.72 -1.83
CA VAL A 155 -16.01 25.88 -1.30
C VAL A 155 -15.99 24.49 -1.92
N SER A 156 -15.67 24.38 -3.22
CA SER A 156 -15.53 23.08 -3.89
C SER A 156 -14.34 22.27 -3.37
N ASP A 157 -13.22 22.92 -3.03
CA ASP A 157 -12.03 22.25 -2.49
C ASP A 157 -12.27 21.77 -1.05
N GLU A 158 -12.91 22.61 -0.22
CA GLU A 158 -13.28 22.26 1.15
C GLU A 158 -14.33 21.13 1.20
N ALA A 159 -15.33 21.16 0.31
CA ALA A 159 -16.29 20.07 0.19
C ALA A 159 -15.62 18.77 -0.29
N ALA A 160 -14.72 18.84 -1.27
CA ALA A 160 -13.97 17.69 -1.75
C ALA A 160 -13.06 17.12 -0.63
N PHE A 161 -12.45 17.98 0.18
CA PHE A 161 -11.67 17.59 1.35
C PHE A 161 -12.54 16.89 2.41
N CYS A 162 -13.71 17.46 2.75
CA CYS A 162 -14.65 16.86 3.70
C CYS A 162 -15.13 15.47 3.25
N ILE A 163 -15.49 15.32 1.97
CA ILE A 163 -15.91 14.03 1.40
C ILE A 163 -14.77 13.02 1.48
N LYS A 164 -13.54 13.45 1.18
CA LYS A 164 -12.34 12.60 1.27
C LYS A 164 -12.07 12.13 2.70
N LEU A 165 -12.11 13.06 3.65
CA LEU A 165 -11.91 12.76 5.06
C LEU A 165 -12.99 11.78 5.54
N GLY A 166 -14.26 12.00 5.16
CA GLY A 166 -15.35 11.08 5.46
C GLY A 166 -15.14 9.67 4.89
N LEU A 167 -14.73 9.56 3.63
CA LEU A 167 -14.42 8.27 2.99
C LEU A 167 -13.23 7.56 3.67
N TYR A 168 -12.21 8.32 4.05
CA TYR A 168 -11.05 7.81 4.79
C TYR A 168 -11.45 7.28 6.16
N MET A 169 -12.19 8.07 6.95
CA MET A 169 -12.66 7.68 8.28
C MET A 169 -13.54 6.44 8.21
N LEU A 170 -14.44 6.36 7.21
CA LEU A 170 -15.23 5.15 6.96
C LEU A 170 -14.32 3.95 6.68
N SER A 171 -13.35 4.09 5.78
CA SER A 171 -12.42 3.02 5.43
C SER A 171 -11.59 2.55 6.64
N PHE A 172 -11.15 3.49 7.48
CA PHE A 172 -10.40 3.22 8.70
C PHE A 172 -11.26 2.47 9.74
N CYS A 173 -12.50 2.92 9.98
CA CYS A 173 -13.45 2.25 10.87
C CYS A 173 -13.72 0.81 10.42
N VAL A 174 -13.95 0.60 9.11
CA VAL A 174 -14.18 -0.74 8.56
C VAL A 174 -12.91 -1.58 8.66
N MET A 175 -11.73 -1.00 8.41
CA MET A 175 -10.45 -1.68 8.59
C MET A 175 -10.26 -2.12 10.05
N LEU A 176 -10.38 -1.22 11.02
CA LEU A 176 -10.26 -1.53 12.45
C LEU A 176 -11.22 -2.66 12.86
N GLY A 177 -12.49 -2.56 12.44
CA GLY A 177 -13.47 -3.62 12.68
C GLY A 177 -13.01 -4.95 12.08
N SER A 178 -12.59 -4.97 10.82
CA SER A 178 -12.14 -6.18 10.13
C SER A 178 -10.87 -6.79 10.76
N SER A 179 -9.92 -5.97 11.19
CA SER A 179 -8.70 -6.41 11.88
C SER A 179 -9.02 -7.00 13.25
N CYS A 180 -9.84 -6.32 14.06
CA CYS A 180 -10.25 -6.80 15.38
C CYS A 180 -10.93 -8.17 15.28
N VAL A 181 -11.84 -8.35 14.32
CA VAL A 181 -12.50 -9.64 14.11
C VAL A 181 -11.49 -10.71 13.68
N THR A 182 -10.54 -10.37 12.80
CA THR A 182 -9.50 -11.30 12.34
C THR A 182 -8.59 -11.76 13.48
N VAL A 183 -8.16 -10.84 14.35
CA VAL A 183 -7.32 -11.13 15.53
C VAL A 183 -8.08 -12.00 16.53
N VAL A 184 -9.32 -11.66 16.86
CA VAL A 184 -10.16 -12.45 17.78
C VAL A 184 -10.39 -13.86 17.22
N PHE A 185 -10.63 -13.98 15.92
CA PHE A 185 -10.81 -15.26 15.25
C PHE A 185 -9.54 -16.11 15.31
N LEU A 186 -8.39 -15.55 14.94
CA LEU A 186 -7.09 -16.24 14.99
C LEU A 186 -6.74 -16.67 16.41
N TRP A 187 -6.90 -15.78 17.39
CA TRP A 187 -6.68 -16.06 18.81
C TRP A 187 -7.54 -17.24 19.28
N ARG A 188 -8.84 -17.22 18.97
CA ARG A 188 -9.76 -18.30 19.34
C ARG A 188 -9.39 -19.61 18.65
N HIS A 189 -8.96 -19.55 17.39
CA HIS A 189 -8.53 -20.74 16.63
C HIS A 189 -7.28 -21.37 17.24
N ILE A 190 -6.24 -20.58 17.56
CA ILE A 190 -5.01 -21.06 18.23
C ILE A 190 -5.34 -21.68 19.58
N LYS A 191 -6.12 -20.99 20.42
CA LYS A 191 -6.53 -21.49 21.75
C LYS A 191 -7.29 -22.82 21.68
N ASN A 192 -8.06 -23.02 20.61
CA ASN A 192 -8.77 -24.27 20.39
C ASN A 192 -7.84 -25.38 19.83
N MET A 193 -6.79 -25.02 19.09
CA MET A 193 -5.79 -25.96 18.57
C MET A 193 -4.73 -26.36 19.60
N GLU A 194 -4.47 -25.55 20.62
CA GLU A 194 -3.56 -25.89 21.73
C GLU A 194 -3.97 -27.19 22.45
N LYS A 195 -5.25 -27.58 22.34
CA LYS A 195 -5.77 -28.84 22.88
C LYS A 195 -5.46 -30.06 22.02
N ASN A 196 -5.00 -29.90 20.77
CA ASN A 196 -4.79 -30.97 19.80
C ASN A 196 -3.46 -30.78 19.04
N ILE A 197 -2.38 -31.32 19.61
CA ILE A 197 -1.11 -31.70 18.94
C ILE A 197 -0.22 -30.54 18.44
N GLY A 198 1.06 -30.64 18.80
CA GLY A 198 2.12 -29.68 18.49
C GLY A 198 2.30 -29.42 16.99
N SER A 199 2.13 -28.17 16.57
CA SER A 199 2.70 -27.70 15.30
C SER A 199 3.18 -26.25 15.45
N SER A 200 4.49 -26.08 15.47
CA SER A 200 5.19 -24.80 15.58
C SER A 200 5.00 -23.90 14.35
N CYS A 201 4.59 -24.46 13.19
CA CYS A 201 4.38 -23.69 11.95
C CYS A 201 3.09 -22.85 11.93
N ILE A 202 1.98 -23.35 12.48
CA ILE A 202 0.70 -22.62 12.48
C ILE A 202 0.78 -21.40 13.42
N SER A 203 1.53 -21.53 14.53
CA SER A 203 1.78 -20.45 15.47
C SER A 203 2.58 -19.29 14.85
N VAL A 204 3.64 -19.60 14.09
CA VAL A 204 4.48 -18.56 13.44
C VAL A 204 3.70 -17.79 12.38
N GLN A 205 2.86 -18.45 11.58
CA GLN A 205 2.05 -17.77 10.56
C GLN A 205 0.99 -16.85 11.19
N ALA A 206 0.33 -17.29 12.27
CA ALA A 206 -0.64 -16.46 12.95
C ALA A 206 0.01 -15.29 13.71
N PHE A 207 1.18 -15.51 14.32
CA PHE A 207 1.96 -14.46 14.98
C PHE A 207 2.45 -13.41 13.98
N LEU A 208 2.95 -13.85 12.82
CA LEU A 208 3.34 -12.94 11.72
C LEU A 208 2.13 -12.14 11.22
N HIS A 209 0.96 -12.77 11.11
CA HIS A 209 -0.28 -12.07 10.74
C HIS A 209 -0.69 -11.05 11.81
N ILE A 210 -0.57 -11.35 13.10
CA ILE A 210 -0.87 -10.42 14.20
C ILE A 210 0.10 -9.24 14.20
N ILE A 211 1.40 -9.48 14.06
CA ILE A 211 2.42 -8.42 13.95
C ILE A 211 2.14 -7.56 12.71
N CYS A 212 1.90 -8.18 11.57
CA CYS A 212 1.54 -7.50 10.32
C CYS A 212 0.29 -6.63 10.49
N SER A 213 -0.77 -7.15 11.12
CA SER A 213 -2.00 -6.39 11.38
C SER A 213 -1.77 -5.25 12.37
N ALA A 214 -0.97 -5.45 13.42
CA ALA A 214 -0.63 -4.43 14.39
C ALA A 214 0.22 -3.30 13.78
N LEU A 215 1.20 -3.66 12.94
CA LEU A 215 2.02 -2.69 12.20
C LEU A 215 1.16 -1.86 11.25
N VAL A 216 0.23 -2.48 10.52
CA VAL A 216 -0.73 -1.74 9.67
C VAL A 216 -1.57 -0.78 10.52
N ILE A 217 -2.06 -1.20 11.70
CA ILE A 217 -2.84 -0.30 12.57
C ILE A 217 -2.01 0.89 13.07
N ILE A 218 -0.78 0.64 13.51
CA ILE A 218 0.14 1.68 14.01
C ILE A 218 0.49 2.66 12.89
N ASP A 219 0.83 2.16 11.71
CA ASP A 219 1.18 2.97 10.55
C ASP A 219 0.00 3.84 10.09
N GLU A 220 -1.23 3.29 10.05
CA GLU A 220 -2.42 4.04 9.63
C GLU A 220 -2.86 5.08 10.68
N LEU A 221 -2.66 4.79 11.97
CA LEU A 221 -2.88 5.74 13.06
C LEU A 221 -1.87 6.90 12.99
N LEU A 222 -0.60 6.58 12.68
CA LEU A 222 0.47 7.55 12.53
C LEU A 222 0.19 8.51 11.37
N VAL A 223 -0.30 8.02 10.23
CA VAL A 223 -0.70 8.83 9.08
C VAL A 223 -1.87 9.76 9.41
N PHE A 224 -2.89 9.26 10.12
CA PHE A 224 -4.03 10.09 10.54
C PHE A 224 -3.61 11.23 11.47
N LEU A 225 -2.78 10.93 12.47
CA LEU A 225 -2.24 11.94 13.40
C LEU A 225 -1.38 12.97 12.66
N LEU A 226 -0.58 12.53 11.69
CA LEU A 226 0.29 13.42 10.92
C LEU A 226 -0.46 14.32 9.92
N ILE A 227 -1.63 13.90 9.43
CA ILE A 227 -2.50 14.72 8.58
C ILE A 227 -3.24 15.79 9.38
N SER A 228 -3.66 15.47 10.62
CA SER A 228 -4.47 16.38 11.44
C SER A 228 -3.70 17.54 12.07
N ASP A 229 -2.37 17.45 12.18
CA ASP A 229 -1.58 18.29 13.11
C ASP A 229 -0.49 19.16 12.43
N PHE A 230 -0.31 19.13 11.10
CA PHE A 230 0.89 19.72 10.48
C PHE A 230 0.65 20.74 9.35
N ASP A 231 0.98 22.00 9.65
CA ASP A 231 1.25 23.07 8.67
C ASP A 231 2.71 23.60 8.71
N LEU A 232 3.65 22.98 9.44
CA LEU A 232 4.95 23.65 9.69
C LEU A 232 6.20 23.10 9.02
N ASN A 233 6.17 21.95 8.31
CA ASN A 233 7.26 21.62 7.39
C ASN A 233 6.89 20.55 6.35
N ARG A 234 6.68 20.99 5.11
CA ARG A 234 6.42 20.16 3.92
C ARG A 234 7.40 18.98 3.77
N ASN A 235 8.65 19.18 4.17
CA ASN A 235 9.70 18.17 4.10
C ASN A 235 9.46 16.98 5.06
N ILE A 236 8.95 17.24 6.27
CA ILE A 236 8.67 16.20 7.26
C ILE A 236 7.54 15.31 6.78
N LEU A 237 6.47 15.92 6.24
CA LEU A 237 5.34 15.18 5.67
C LEU A 237 5.78 14.26 4.52
N CYS A 238 6.60 14.74 3.60
CA CYS A 238 7.16 13.91 2.53
C CYS A 238 8.02 12.76 3.06
N THR A 239 8.80 12.98 4.12
CA THR A 239 9.58 11.92 4.78
C THR A 239 8.67 10.86 5.38
N VAL A 240 7.63 11.26 6.11
CA VAL A 240 6.65 10.36 6.69
C VAL A 240 5.96 9.53 5.61
N ILE A 241 5.49 10.17 4.54
CA ILE A 241 4.82 9.49 3.42
C ILE A 241 5.78 8.51 2.74
N SER A 242 7.06 8.88 2.58
CA SER A 242 8.08 7.98 2.03
C SER A 242 8.31 6.75 2.90
N LEU A 243 8.42 6.95 4.21
CA LEU A 243 8.61 5.88 5.18
C LEU A 243 7.38 4.96 5.25
N TYR A 244 6.17 5.52 5.24
CA TYR A 244 4.93 4.75 5.16
C TYR A 244 4.87 3.91 3.88
N SER A 245 5.15 4.52 2.72
CA SER A 245 5.10 3.81 1.44
C SER A 245 6.15 2.70 1.38
N PHE A 246 7.30 2.92 2.00
CA PHE A 246 8.34 1.90 2.15
C PHE A 246 7.92 0.77 3.10
N ALA A 247 7.40 1.09 4.29
CA ALA A 247 6.94 0.12 5.27
C ALA A 247 5.80 -0.76 4.71
N THR A 248 4.81 -0.15 4.06
CA THR A 248 3.74 -0.88 3.38
C THR A 248 4.29 -1.78 2.26
N THR A 249 5.27 -1.32 1.48
CA THR A 249 5.93 -2.11 0.43
C THR A 249 6.66 -3.33 1.02
N ILE A 250 7.38 -3.18 2.12
CA ILE A 250 7.99 -4.31 2.85
C ILE A 250 6.90 -5.27 3.33
N ASN A 251 5.85 -4.73 3.94
CA ASN A 251 4.78 -5.52 4.51
C ASN A 251 4.07 -6.36 3.44
N LEU A 252 3.79 -5.79 2.26
CA LEU A 252 3.25 -6.53 1.12
C LEU A 252 4.14 -7.71 0.71
N GLY A 253 5.46 -7.49 0.65
CA GLY A 253 6.43 -8.55 0.36
C GLY A 253 6.37 -9.69 1.37
N LEU A 254 6.25 -9.35 2.65
CA LEU A 254 6.16 -10.32 3.74
C LEU A 254 4.81 -11.02 3.82
N SER A 255 3.68 -10.33 3.54
CA SER A 255 2.35 -10.91 3.63
C SER A 255 2.03 -11.86 2.46
N GLN A 256 2.47 -11.52 1.23
CA GLN A 256 2.09 -12.27 0.03
C GLN A 256 3.03 -13.45 -0.23
N SER A 257 2.49 -14.67 -0.15
CA SER A 257 3.24 -15.90 -0.50
C SER A 257 3.78 -15.88 -1.92
N VAL A 258 3.04 -15.29 -2.86
CA VAL A 258 3.44 -15.16 -4.28
C VAL A 258 4.74 -14.37 -4.41
N PHE A 259 4.90 -13.27 -3.66
CA PHE A 259 6.13 -12.47 -3.71
C PHE A 259 7.31 -13.19 -3.05
N ARG A 260 7.08 -13.86 -1.92
CA ARG A 260 8.12 -14.66 -1.24
C ARG A 260 8.64 -15.80 -2.11
N GLN A 261 7.74 -16.58 -2.72
CA GLN A 261 8.11 -17.69 -3.60
C GLN A 261 8.93 -17.19 -4.80
N ARG A 262 8.55 -16.05 -5.36
CA ARG A 262 9.24 -15.48 -6.51
C ARG A 262 10.61 -14.90 -6.15
N ALA A 263 10.74 -14.25 -5.00
CA ALA A 263 12.02 -13.79 -4.49
C ALA A 263 12.99 -14.96 -4.30
N VAL A 264 12.52 -16.08 -3.71
CA VAL A 264 13.33 -17.30 -3.57
C VAL A 264 13.73 -17.88 -4.93
N HIS A 265 12.81 -17.93 -5.90
CA HIS A 265 13.10 -18.44 -7.24
C HIS A 265 14.14 -17.57 -7.99
N VAL A 266 14.01 -16.24 -7.92
CA VAL A 266 14.99 -15.32 -8.52
C VAL A 266 16.34 -15.44 -7.81
N TRP A 267 16.34 -15.53 -6.48
CA TRP A 267 17.56 -15.75 -5.71
C TRP A 267 18.26 -17.05 -6.11
N GLN A 268 17.51 -18.15 -6.21
CA GLN A 268 18.05 -19.44 -6.65
C GLN A 268 18.60 -19.41 -8.07
N ASN A 269 18.00 -18.65 -8.99
CA ASN A 269 18.48 -18.55 -10.36
C ASN A 269 19.69 -17.63 -10.50
N CYS A 270 19.78 -16.55 -9.72
CA CYS A 270 20.92 -15.63 -9.75
C CYS A 270 22.14 -16.16 -8.97
N PHE A 271 21.91 -16.88 -7.86
CA PHE A 271 22.97 -17.29 -6.94
C PHE A 271 23.22 -18.81 -6.90
N ARG A 272 22.61 -19.60 -7.79
CA ARG A 272 23.14 -20.95 -8.03
C ARG A 272 24.53 -20.79 -8.65
N PRO A 273 25.62 -21.24 -7.99
CA PRO A 273 26.86 -21.48 -8.70
C PRO A 273 26.51 -22.46 -9.82
N CYS A 274 27.00 -22.21 -11.03
CA CYS A 274 27.00 -23.22 -12.08
C CYS A 274 27.74 -24.47 -11.57
N SER A 275 27.04 -25.39 -10.90
CA SER A 275 27.50 -26.76 -10.67
C SER A 275 27.55 -27.56 -11.97
N SER A 276 27.31 -26.93 -13.12
CA SER A 276 27.67 -27.45 -14.43
C SER A 276 29.18 -27.44 -14.69
N LEU A 277 30.02 -26.78 -13.88
CA LEU A 277 31.48 -26.87 -14.01
C LEU A 277 32.12 -28.03 -13.22
N SER A 278 31.37 -28.76 -12.40
CA SER A 278 31.86 -29.99 -11.74
C SER A 278 31.67 -31.25 -12.58
N VAL A 279 31.06 -31.15 -13.77
CA VAL A 279 30.98 -32.27 -14.73
C VAL A 279 32.12 -32.21 -15.75
N LEU A 280 32.79 -31.06 -15.93
CA LEU A 280 33.93 -30.93 -16.84
C LEU A 280 35.28 -31.29 -16.21
N ILE A 281 35.41 -31.19 -14.88
CA ILE A 281 36.67 -31.54 -14.17
C ILE A 281 36.79 -33.06 -13.94
N THR A 282 35.68 -33.79 -13.83
CA THR A 282 35.69 -35.27 -13.72
C THR A 282 35.90 -35.97 -15.08
N ALA A 283 35.85 -35.23 -16.19
CA ALA A 283 36.14 -35.74 -17.53
C ALA A 283 37.61 -35.57 -17.94
N GLN A 284 38.44 -34.90 -17.12
CA GLN A 284 39.88 -34.69 -17.39
C GLN A 284 40.82 -35.51 -16.49
N THR A 285 40.31 -36.31 -15.55
CA THR A 285 41.13 -37.20 -14.71
C THR A 285 41.04 -38.69 -15.09
N SER A 286 40.45 -39.03 -16.25
CA SER A 286 40.38 -40.41 -16.76
C SER A 286 41.22 -40.67 -18.03
N VAL A 287 42.14 -39.77 -18.40
CA VAL A 287 43.16 -40.03 -19.43
C VAL A 287 44.52 -39.51 -18.97
N SER A 288 45.18 -40.30 -18.13
CA SER A 288 46.65 -40.53 -18.12
C SER A 288 46.98 -41.57 -17.06
#